data_AF-A0A6S7KJC6-F1
#
_entry.id   AF-A0A6S7KJC6-F1
#
_cell.length_a   1.000
_cell.length_b   1.000
_cell.length_c   1.000
_cell.angle_alpha   90.00
_cell.angle_beta   90.00
_cell.angle_gamma   90.00
#
_symmetry.space_group_name_H-M   'P 1'
#
loop_
_entity.id
_entity.type
_entity.pdbx_description
1 polymer ?
#
loop_
_entity_poly.entity_id
_entity_poly.type
_entity_poly.pdbx_seq_one_letter_code
_entity_poly.pdbx_strand_id
1 'polypeptide(L)' 'NESLIKAILCAGFYPNVISVCHSPHSSRPPQLSIQQDGRHVKVEVHPKSVNCSERSFHSNWLIYLEKIKSTM' A
#
# COMPACT_ATOMS: atom_id res chain seq x y z
N ASN A 1 -1.53 15.40 -16.05
CA ASN A 1 -0.27 15.51 -15.30
C ASN A 1 -0.42 14.75 -13.97
N GLU A 2 -0.41 13.41 -14.01
CA GLU A 2 -0.74 12.57 -12.84
C GLU A 2 0.39 12.50 -11.82
N SER A 3 1.64 12.53 -12.28
CA SER A 3 2.82 12.42 -11.41
C SER A 3 2.92 13.59 -10.43
N LEU A 4 2.51 14.79 -10.83
CA LEU A 4 2.48 15.96 -9.95
C LEU A 4 1.44 15.79 -8.82
N ILE A 5 0.24 15.31 -9.16
CA ILE A 5 -0.82 15.05 -8.17
C ILE A 5 -0.37 13.94 -7.21
N LYS A 6 0.20 12.84 -7.73
CA LYS A 6 0.78 11.76 -6.91
C LYS A 6 1.86 12.30 -5.97
N ALA A 7 2.75 13.18 -6.44
CA ALA A 7 3.78 13.80 -5.61
C ALA A 7 3.20 14.66 -4.48
N ILE A 8 2.18 15.47 -4.76
CA ILE A 8 1.50 16.28 -3.74
C ILE A 8 0.82 15.38 -2.70
N LEU A 9 0.14 14.30 -3.14
CA LEU A 9 -0.46 13.33 -2.21
C LEU A 9 0.61 12.62 -1.38
N CYS A 10 1.74 12.24 -1.98
CA CYS A 10 2.88 11.68 -1.24
C CYS A 10 3.40 12.65 -0.18
N ALA A 11 3.50 13.95 -0.49
CA ALA A 11 3.94 14.96 0.48
C ALA A 11 2.93 15.13 1.63
N GLY A 12 1.62 15.06 1.34
CA GLY A 12 0.58 15.20 2.35
C GLY A 12 0.40 13.97 3.25
N PHE A 13 0.67 12.77 2.73
CA PHE A 13 0.45 11.52 3.47
C PHE A 13 1.73 10.87 3.99
N TYR A 14 2.92 11.41 3.70
CA TYR A 14 4.15 10.96 4.36
C TYR A 14 4.05 11.26 5.88
N PRO A 15 4.42 10.33 6.79
CA PRO A 15 5.17 9.10 6.59
C PRO A 15 4.33 7.81 6.40
N ASN A 16 3.03 7.92 6.15
CA ASN A 16 2.11 6.77 6.02
C ASN A 16 2.29 6.04 4.68
N VAL A 17 3.30 5.17 4.64
CA VAL A 17 3.70 4.43 3.45
C VAL A 17 3.53 2.92 3.66
N ILE A 18 3.12 2.24 2.60
CA ILE A 18 3.02 0.79 2.49
C ILE A 18 4.06 0.31 1.48
N SER A 19 4.91 -0.63 1.88
CA SER A 19 5.78 -1.39 0.99
C SER A 19 5.01 -2.56 0.37
N VAL A 20 5.03 -2.59 -0.96
CA VAL A 20 4.46 -3.65 -1.80
C VAL A 20 5.60 -4.58 -2.21
N CYS A 21 5.54 -5.82 -1.73
CA CYS A 21 6.42 -6.88 -2.19
C CYS A 21 5.68 -7.71 -3.23
N HIS A 22 5.94 -7.44 -4.51
CA HIS A 22 5.52 -8.33 -5.60
C HIS A 22 6.61 -9.38 -5.85
N SER A 23 6.22 -10.59 -6.26
CA SER A 23 7.16 -11.56 -6.84
C SER A 23 6.88 -11.63 -8.33
N PRO A 24 7.80 -11.14 -9.19
CA PRO A 24 7.54 -11.01 -10.63
C PRO A 24 7.31 -12.36 -11.33
N HIS A 25 7.70 -13.47 -10.70
CA HIS A 25 7.56 -14.83 -11.23
C HIS A 25 6.49 -15.66 -10.53
N SER A 26 5.70 -15.08 -9.62
CA SER A 26 4.71 -15.81 -8.84
C SER A 26 3.31 -15.26 -9.07
N SER A 27 2.34 -16.13 -9.35
CA SER A 27 0.90 -15.81 -9.41
C SER A 27 0.29 -15.48 -8.03
N ARG A 28 1.14 -15.29 -7.00
CA ARG A 28 0.71 -15.00 -5.64
C ARG A 28 0.29 -13.53 -5.52
N PRO A 29 -0.75 -13.23 -4.73
CA PRO A 29 -1.14 -11.84 -4.46
C PRO A 29 0.03 -11.08 -3.80
N PRO A 30 0.17 -9.77 -4.10
CA PRO A 30 1.23 -8.95 -3.55
C PRO A 30 1.15 -8.90 -2.02
N GLN A 31 2.29 -8.98 -1.35
CA GLN A 31 2.35 -8.82 0.09
C GLN A 31 2.51 -7.35 0.44
N LEU A 32 1.56 -6.82 1.21
CA LEU A 32 1.59 -5.44 1.66
C LEU A 32 2.07 -5.40 3.11
N SER A 33 3.00 -4.49 3.38
CA SER A 33 3.55 -4.28 4.71
C SER A 33 3.71 -2.79 4.99
N ILE A 34 3.57 -2.42 6.26
CA ILE A 34 3.88 -1.08 6.75
C ILE A 34 5.05 -1.17 7.71
N GLN A 35 5.83 -0.10 7.81
CA GLN A 35 6.78 0.05 8.91
C GLN A 35 6.07 0.70 10.09
N GLN A 36 6.02 -0.01 11.21
CA GLN A 36 5.49 0.49 12.47
C GLN A 36 6.47 0.11 13.58
N ASP A 37 6.97 1.11 14.31
CA ASP A 37 7.92 0.93 15.43
C ASP A 37 9.15 0.08 15.06
N GLY A 38 9.70 0.30 13.86
CA GLY A 38 10.85 -0.44 13.33
C GLY A 38 10.56 -1.87 12.90
N ARG A 39 9.30 -2.32 12.94
CA ARG A 39 8.87 -3.65 12.50
C ARG A 39 8.03 -3.56 11.23
N HIS A 40 8.19 -4.55 10.37
CA HIS A 40 7.32 -4.73 9.20
C HIS A 40 6.04 -5.46 9.64
N VAL A 41 4.93 -4.75 9.63
CA VAL A 41 3.61 -5.31 9.94
C VAL A 41 2.88 -5.60 8.63
N LYS A 42 2.45 -6.84 8.43
CA LYS A 42 1.64 -7.21 7.27
C LYS A 42 0.27 -6.54 7.37
N VAL A 43 -0.18 -5.96 6.27
CA VAL A 43 -1.50 -5.33 6.15
C VAL A 43 -2.24 -5.85 4.93
N GLU A 44 -3.54 -5.66 4.91
CA GLU A 44 -4.40 -5.94 3.76
C GLU A 44 -5.16 -4.69 3.38
N VAL A 45 -5.50 -4.58 2.10
CA VAL A 45 -6.29 -3.45 1.62
C VAL A 45 -7.74 -3.65 2.05
N HIS A 46 -8.36 -2.59 2.57
CA HIS A 46 -9.78 -2.61 2.91
C HIS A 46 -10.66 -2.91 1.68
N PRO A 47 -11.73 -3.72 1.79
CA PRO A 47 -12.55 -4.16 0.64
C PRO A 47 -13.23 -3.03 -0.14
N LYS A 48 -13.42 -1.86 0.48
CA LYS A 48 -13.96 -0.66 -0.19
C LYS A 48 -12.94 0.09 -1.04
N SER A 49 -11.65 -0.24 -0.93
CA SER A 49 -10.63 0.38 -1.76
C SER A 49 -10.67 -0.22 -3.17
N VAL A 50 -10.47 0.64 -4.16
CA VAL A 50 -10.29 0.22 -5.57
C VAL A 50 -9.10 -0.75 -5.74
N ASN A 51 -8.10 -0.64 -4.85
CA ASN A 51 -6.91 -1.49 -4.90
C ASN A 51 -7.10 -2.85 -4.21
N CYS A 52 -8.29 -3.20 -3.71
CA CYS A 52 -8.51 -4.48 -3.05
C CYS A 52 -8.45 -5.68 -4.01
N SER A 53 -8.89 -5.51 -5.25
CA SER A 53 -8.85 -6.58 -6.27
C SER A 53 -7.58 -6.53 -7.12
N GLU A 54 -6.81 -5.45 -7.02
CA GLU A 54 -5.64 -5.21 -7.84
C GLU A 54 -4.49 -6.13 -7.42
N ARG A 55 -3.88 -6.79 -8.40
CA ARG A 55 -2.76 -7.72 -8.18
C ARG A 55 -1.44 -7.16 -8.70
N SER A 56 -1.51 -6.13 -9.54
CA SER A 56 -0.36 -5.52 -10.19
C SER A 56 -0.26 -4.05 -9.81
N PHE A 57 0.86 -3.68 -9.19
CA PHE A 57 1.16 -2.28 -8.90
C PHE A 57 2.34 -1.85 -9.76
N HIS A 58 2.23 -0.67 -10.38
CA HIS A 58 3.30 -0.07 -11.17
C HIS A 58 4.50 0.37 -10.32
N SER A 59 4.27 0.60 -9.03
CA SER A 59 5.27 1.00 -8.04
C SER A 59 5.20 0.08 -6.83
N ASN A 60 6.34 -0.13 -6.18
CA ASN A 60 6.44 -0.95 -4.96
C ASN A 60 6.02 -0.19 -3.69
N TRP A 61 5.45 1.01 -3.85
CA TRP A 61 5.09 1.89 -2.76
C TRP A 61 3.67 2.42 -2.94
N LEU A 62 2.90 2.36 -1.86
CA LEU A 62 1.58 2.94 -1.74
C LEU A 62 1.55 3.87 -0.54
N ILE A 63 0.60 4.80 -0.55
CA ILE A 63 0.33 5.71 0.56
C ILE A 63 -1.09 5.47 1.07
N TYR A 64 -1.32 5.73 2.35
CA TYR A 64 -2.64 5.59 2.95
C TYR A 64 -2.96 6.76 3.87
N LEU A 65 -4.25 7.08 3.98
CA LEU A 65 -4.76 8.10 4.90
C LEU A 65 -5.18 7.48 6.22
N GLU A 66 -6.07 6.47 6.15
CA GLU A 66 -6.66 5.85 7.32
C GLU A 66 -6.23 4.39 7.43
N LYS A 67 -5.86 3.98 8.65
CA LYS A 67 -5.59 2.59 9.00
C LYS A 67 -6.61 2.14 10.01
N ILE A 68 -7.33 1.08 9.68
CA ILE A 68 -8.38 0.51 10.53
C ILE A 68 -7.90 -0.86 11.03
N LYS A 69 -8.06 -1.12 12.33
CA LYS A 69 -7.88 -2.45 12.91
C LYS A 69 -9.25 -3.09 13.03
N SER A 70 -9.61 -3.92 12.06
CA SER A 70 -10.81 -4.76 12.13
C SER A 70 -10.40 -6.17 12.52
N THR A 71 -11.07 -6.71 13.54
CA THR A 71 -11.03 -8.15 13.82
C THR A 71 -12.16 -8.76 13.01
N MET A 72 -11.83 -9.56 12.00
CA MET A 72 -12.80 -10.50 11.41
C MET A 72 -13.09 -11.62 12.41
#